data_AF-A0A6A6FN99-F1
#
_entry.id   AF-A0A6A6FN99-F1
#
_cell.length_a   1.000
_cell.length_b   1.000
_cell.length_c   1.000
_cell.angle_alpha   90.00
_cell.angle_beta   90.00
_cell.angle_gamma   90.00
#
_symmetry.space_group_name_H-M   'P 1'
#
loop_
_entity.id
_entity.type
_entity.pdbx_description
1 polymer ?
#
loop_
_entity_poly.entity_id
_entity_poly.type
_entity_poly.pdbx_seq_one_letter_code
_entity_poly.pdbx_strand_id
1 'polypeptide(L)'
;KNKGEVIAERQGNLPLPDQPPAASDFNSADQRTVNVGSGGVSGPFSHGNDALREPATGGVGRQAADGLGGLPADAVAQGSKNKAGLADTTGKDYGYPHKNDPANTN
;
A
#
# COMPACT_ATOMS: atom_id res chain seq x y z
N LYS A 1 -28.12 3.44 30.43
CA LYS A 1 -26.65 3.46 30.58
C LYS A 1 -26.06 4.43 29.57
N ASN A 2 -25.37 5.46 30.03
CA ASN A 2 -24.67 6.39 29.13
C ASN A 2 -23.36 5.73 28.62
N LYS A 3 -22.83 6.13 27.46
CA LYS A 3 -21.58 5.58 26.90
C LYS A 3 -20.42 5.66 27.89
N GLY A 4 -20.31 6.76 28.66
CA GLY A 4 -19.28 6.93 29.68
C GLY A 4 -19.38 5.90 30.81
N GLU A 5 -20.60 5.55 31.21
CA GLU A 5 -20.91 4.56 32.24
C GLU A 5 -20.46 3.16 31.82
N VAL A 6 -20.72 2.78 30.56
CA VAL A 6 -20.33 1.48 29.99
C VAL A 6 -18.81 1.35 29.84
N ILE A 7 -18.12 2.45 29.55
CA ILE A 7 -16.66 2.47 29.43
C ILE A 7 -16.00 2.29 30.82
N ALA A 8 -16.48 3.01 31.83
CA ALA A 8 -15.96 2.90 33.20
C ALA A 8 -16.16 1.48 33.77
N GLU A 9 -17.35 0.89 33.56
CA GLU A 9 -17.68 -0.48 33.96
C GLU A 9 -16.72 -1.51 33.32
N ARG A 10 -16.34 -1.31 32.05
CA ARG A 10 -15.42 -2.22 31.33
C ARG A 10 -13.95 -2.00 31.68
N GLN A 11 -13.53 -0.77 31.96
CA GLN A 11 -12.15 -0.45 32.37
C GLN A 11 -11.82 -1.03 33.75
N GLY A 12 -12.77 -0.96 34.70
CA GLY A 12 -12.58 -1.51 36.05
C GLY A 12 -12.55 -3.04 36.12
N ASN A 13 -13.18 -3.71 35.16
CA ASN A 13 -13.21 -5.17 35.06
C ASN A 13 -12.11 -5.74 34.15
N LEU A 14 -11.18 -4.91 33.66
CA LEU A 14 -10.08 -5.40 32.85
C LEU A 14 -9.06 -6.10 33.77
N PRO A 15 -8.80 -7.41 33.59
CA PRO A 15 -7.82 -8.11 34.42
C PRO A 15 -6.46 -7.42 34.30
N LEU A 16 -5.84 -7.20 35.46
CA LEU A 16 -4.46 -6.71 35.49
C LEU A 16 -3.58 -7.78 34.83
N PRO A 17 -2.65 -7.39 33.94
CA PRO A 17 -1.68 -8.34 33.41
C PRO A 17 -0.83 -8.89 34.56
N ASP A 18 -0.72 -10.21 34.66
CA ASP A 18 0.00 -10.92 35.73
C ASP A 18 1.49 -10.55 35.79
N GLN A 19 2.04 -10.08 34.67
CA GLN A 19 3.42 -9.63 34.56
C GLN A 19 3.44 -8.15 34.20
N PRO A 20 4.30 -7.33 34.84
CA PRO A 20 4.51 -5.96 34.42
C PRO A 20 4.89 -5.96 32.93
N PRO A 21 4.49 -4.93 32.16
CA PRO A 21 4.97 -4.79 30.79
C PRO A 21 6.50 -4.86 30.84
N ALA A 22 7.06 -5.82 30.10
CA ALA A 22 8.50 -5.98 30.02
C ALA A 22 9.11 -4.63 29.59
N ALA A 23 10.22 -4.24 30.23
CA ALA A 23 10.93 -3.04 29.84
C ALA A 23 11.19 -3.11 28.33
N SER A 24 10.91 -2.02 27.62
CA SER A 24 11.20 -1.94 26.19
C SER A 24 12.67 -2.32 25.97
N ASP A 25 12.91 -3.40 25.23
CA ASP A 25 14.26 -3.83 24.86
C ASP A 25 14.80 -2.82 23.84
N PHE A 26 15.51 -1.80 24.32
CA PHE A 26 16.08 -0.70 23.53
C PHE A 26 17.21 -1.14 22.58
N ASN A 27 17.24 -2.41 22.17
CA ASN A 27 17.97 -2.86 20.99
C ASN A 27 17.43 -2.21 19.69
N SER A 28 16.26 -1.55 19.73
CA SER A 28 15.66 -0.81 18.61
C SER A 28 16.46 0.39 18.05
N ALA A 29 17.60 0.78 18.65
CA ALA A 29 18.45 1.86 18.16
C ALA A 29 19.58 1.39 17.22
N ASP A 30 20.02 0.13 17.33
CA ASP A 30 21.03 -0.46 16.45
C ASP A 30 20.37 -1.54 15.59
N GLN A 31 20.34 -1.32 14.27
CA GLN A 31 19.81 -2.30 13.30
C GLN A 31 20.46 -3.69 13.40
N ARG A 32 21.63 -3.81 14.04
CA ARG A 32 22.33 -5.09 14.23
C ARG A 32 21.79 -5.93 15.38
N THR A 33 21.11 -5.33 16.36
CA THR A 33 20.66 -6.01 17.59
C THR A 33 19.17 -6.33 17.58
N VAL A 34 18.41 -5.77 16.64
CA VAL A 34 17.05 -6.20 16.36
C VAL A 34 17.05 -7.49 15.56
N ASN A 35 16.28 -8.50 16.02
CA ASN A 35 16.02 -9.75 15.29
C ASN A 35 15.18 -9.56 14.01
N VAL A 36 15.28 -8.42 13.34
CA VAL A 36 14.94 -8.34 11.93
C VAL A 36 16.09 -9.02 11.22
N GLY A 37 15.84 -10.21 10.66
CA GLY A 37 16.87 -10.92 9.90
C GLY A 37 17.54 -9.93 8.96
N SER A 38 18.85 -9.81 9.04
CA SER A 38 19.61 -9.08 8.05
C SER A 38 19.23 -9.72 6.72
N GLY A 39 18.34 -9.09 5.96
CA GLY A 39 17.89 -9.54 4.65
C GLY A 39 19.00 -9.49 3.61
N GLY A 40 20.26 -9.66 4.02
CA GLY A 40 21.36 -10.00 3.15
C GLY A 40 21.20 -11.47 2.81
N VAL A 41 20.63 -11.73 1.64
CA VAL A 41 20.85 -12.99 0.93
C VAL A 41 22.37 -13.23 0.98
N SER A 42 22.84 -14.24 1.71
CA SER A 42 24.25 -14.65 1.72
C SER A 42 24.35 -16.09 1.24
N GLY A 43 23.78 -16.34 0.07
CA GLY A 43 24.10 -17.51 -0.74
C GLY A 43 25.15 -17.12 -1.79
N PRO A 44 25.98 -18.05 -2.28
CA PRO A 44 26.78 -17.80 -3.46
C PRO A 44 25.83 -17.48 -4.61
N PHE A 45 25.79 -16.22 -5.04
CA PHE A 45 25.05 -15.81 -6.22
C PHE A 45 25.78 -16.38 -7.44
N SER A 46 25.42 -17.60 -7.85
CA SER A 46 26.00 -18.24 -9.05
C SER A 46 25.66 -17.51 -10.36
N HIS A 47 24.83 -16.48 -10.29
CA HIS A 47 24.42 -15.66 -11.43
C HIS A 47 24.69 -14.22 -11.03
N GLY A 48 25.39 -13.50 -11.90
CA GLY A 48 26.06 -12.24 -11.60
C GLY A 48 25.19 -11.15 -10.97
N ASN A 49 25.88 -10.05 -10.72
CA ASN A 49 25.49 -8.80 -10.05
C ASN A 49 24.08 -8.21 -10.32
N ASP A 50 23.32 -8.78 -11.25
CA ASP A 50 21.96 -8.37 -11.65
C ASP A 50 20.91 -8.78 -10.59
N ALA A 51 21.09 -9.92 -9.92
CA ALA A 51 20.11 -10.46 -8.95
C ALA A 51 19.90 -9.60 -7.69
N LEU A 52 20.86 -8.72 -7.37
CA LEU A 52 20.80 -7.81 -6.20
C LEU A 52 20.61 -6.35 -6.58
N ARG A 53 20.91 -5.96 -7.83
CA ARG A 53 20.90 -4.55 -8.24
C ARG A 53 19.68 -4.15 -9.04
N GLU A 54 18.99 -5.10 -9.66
CA GLU A 54 17.77 -4.80 -10.36
C GLU A 54 16.56 -4.91 -9.41
N PRO A 55 15.61 -3.96 -9.48
CA PRO A 55 14.35 -4.12 -8.77
C PRO A 55 13.71 -5.45 -9.22
N ALA A 56 13.16 -6.22 -8.29
CA ALA A 56 12.33 -7.39 -8.59
C ALA A 56 11.03 -6.92 -9.27
N THR A 57 11.11 -6.58 -10.55
CA THR A 57 10.00 -6.10 -11.39
C THR A 57 9.12 -7.27 -11.84
N GLY A 58 8.70 -8.10 -10.89
CA GLY A 58 7.68 -9.11 -11.12
C GLY A 58 6.31 -8.46 -11.14
N GLY A 59 5.90 -7.89 -12.28
CA GLY A 59 4.50 -7.49 -12.56
C GLY A 59 3.84 -6.52 -11.58
N VAL A 60 4.60 -5.86 -10.71
CA VAL A 60 4.09 -4.85 -9.77
C VAL A 60 4.29 -3.47 -10.37
N GLY A 61 3.37 -3.09 -11.25
CA GLY A 61 3.41 -1.81 -11.97
C GLY A 61 2.28 -1.67 -12.98
N ARG A 62 2.16 -0.49 -13.57
CA ARG A 62 1.26 -0.25 -14.69
C ARG A 62 1.83 -0.99 -15.90
N GLN A 63 1.13 -2.03 -16.36
CA GLN A 63 1.57 -2.83 -17.51
C GLN A 63 1.38 -2.01 -18.79
N ALA A 64 2.44 -1.86 -19.59
CA ALA A 64 2.29 -1.29 -20.92
C ALA A 64 1.48 -2.28 -21.79
N ALA A 65 0.47 -1.77 -22.49
CA ALA A 65 -0.26 -2.54 -23.49
C ALA A 65 0.31 -2.21 -24.88
N ASP A 66 0.65 -3.25 -25.64
CA ASP A 66 1.15 -3.12 -27.02
C ASP A 66 0.00 -2.97 -28.02
N GLY A 67 0.29 -2.42 -29.20
CA GLY A 67 -0.69 -2.27 -30.29
C GLY A 67 -1.71 -1.13 -30.10
N LEU A 68 -1.49 -0.25 -29.12
CA LEU A 68 -2.28 0.97 -28.96
C LEU A 68 -1.95 1.98 -30.09
N GLY A 69 -2.95 2.75 -30.52
CA GLY A 69 -2.77 3.82 -31.53
C GLY A 69 -1.91 5.01 -31.08
N GLY A 70 -1.35 4.94 -29.87
CA GLY A 70 -0.55 5.98 -29.24
C GLY A 70 -0.15 5.58 -27.82
N LEU A 71 0.60 6.44 -27.13
CA LEU A 71 0.92 6.22 -25.70
C LEU A 71 -0.37 6.21 -24.87
N PRO A 72 -0.55 5.30 -23.90
CA PRO A 72 -1.74 5.31 -23.07
C PRO A 72 -1.82 6.60 -22.24
N ALA A 73 -3.02 7.17 -22.12
CA ALA A 73 -3.22 8.48 -21.48
C ALA A 73 -2.84 8.48 -19.98
N ASP A 74 -2.82 7.33 -19.33
CA ASP A 74 -2.42 7.22 -17.93
C ASP A 74 -0.88 7.32 -17.76
N ALA A 75 -0.08 7.08 -18.80
CA ALA A 75 1.39 7.12 -18.76
C ALA A 75 1.95 8.55 -18.72
N VAL A 76 1.12 9.56 -19.00
CA VAL A 76 1.50 10.98 -18.92
C VAL A 76 0.98 11.65 -17.64
N ALA A 77 1.54 12.81 -17.30
CA ALA A 77 1.06 13.63 -16.19
C ALA A 77 -0.42 14.03 -16.38
N GLN A 78 -1.17 14.16 -15.28
CA GLN A 78 -2.63 14.41 -15.25
C GLN A 78 -3.09 15.55 -16.18
N GLY A 79 -2.35 16.66 -16.24
CA GLY A 79 -2.70 17.80 -17.10
C GLY A 79 -2.48 17.59 -18.61
N SER A 80 -1.94 16.45 -19.03
CA SER A 80 -1.62 16.14 -20.44
C SER A 80 -2.44 14.99 -21.02
N LYS A 81 -3.38 14.43 -20.27
CA LYS A 81 -4.16 13.25 -20.67
C LYS A 81 -5.05 13.47 -21.91
N ASN A 82 -5.44 14.72 -22.16
CA ASN A 82 -6.40 15.08 -23.21
C ASN A 82 -5.72 15.55 -24.51
N LYS A 83 -4.45 15.19 -24.73
CA LYS A 83 -3.69 15.60 -25.92
C LYS A 83 -3.88 14.61 -27.06
N ALA A 84 -3.84 15.12 -28.29
CA ALA A 84 -3.90 14.29 -29.49
C ALA A 84 -2.73 13.29 -29.53
N GLY A 85 -3.00 12.07 -30.02
CA GLY A 85 -2.00 10.99 -30.11
C GLY A 85 -1.83 10.14 -28.85
N LEU A 86 -2.68 10.34 -27.83
CA LEU A 86 -2.80 9.43 -26.69
C LEU A 86 -3.94 8.43 -26.90
N ALA A 87 -3.72 7.21 -26.43
CA ALA A 87 -4.75 6.17 -26.38
C ALA A 87 -5.48 6.23 -25.04
N ASP A 88 -6.81 6.40 -25.07
CA ASP A 88 -7.61 6.21 -23.87
C ASP A 88 -7.71 4.72 -23.55
N THR A 89 -7.25 4.37 -22.35
CA THR A 89 -7.25 3.00 -21.82
C THR A 89 -8.06 2.90 -20.54
N THR A 90 -8.72 4.00 -20.14
CA THR A 90 -9.69 3.96 -19.06
C THR A 90 -10.94 3.21 -19.54
N GLY A 91 -11.47 2.34 -18.68
CA GLY A 91 -12.72 1.63 -18.99
C GLY A 91 -13.88 2.61 -19.18
N LYS A 92 -14.98 2.15 -19.78
CA LYS A 92 -16.20 2.98 -19.88
C LYS A 92 -16.62 3.47 -18.49
N ASP A 93 -16.72 4.78 -18.34
CA ASP A 93 -17.34 5.40 -17.17
C ASP A 93 -18.84 5.11 -17.20
N TYR A 94 -19.29 4.14 -16.42
CA TYR A 94 -20.72 3.81 -16.30
C TYR A 94 -21.50 4.81 -15.44
N GLY A 95 -20.83 5.86 -14.93
CA GLY A 95 -21.40 6.85 -14.03
C GLY A 95 -22.02 6.22 -12.77
N TYR A 96 -22.76 7.03 -12.02
CA TYR A 96 -23.66 6.51 -11.00
C TYR A 96 -25.03 6.23 -11.64
N PRO A 97 -25.72 5.14 -11.27
CA PRO A 97 -27.11 4.99 -11.66
C PRO A 97 -27.89 6.20 -11.12
N HIS A 98 -28.83 6.75 -11.88
CA HIS A 98 -29.55 8.02 -11.58
C HIS A 98 -30.08 8.15 -10.14
N LYS A 99 -30.36 7.03 -9.47
CA LYS A 99 -30.85 6.94 -8.07
C LYS A 99 -29.76 6.98 -6.99
N ASN A 100 -28.48 6.89 -7.38
CA ASN A 100 -27.32 6.89 -6.48
C ASN A 100 -26.29 7.94 -6.92
N ASP A 101 -26.67 8.94 -7.71
CA ASP A 101 -25.78 10.03 -8.08
C ASP A 101 -25.56 10.95 -6.87
N PRO A 102 -24.34 11.03 -6.30
CA PRO A 102 -24.05 11.87 -5.16
C PRO A 102 -24.16 13.38 -5.48
N ALA A 103 -24.20 13.77 -6.76
CA ALA A 103 -24.47 15.14 -7.17
C ALA A 103 -25.97 15.49 -7.15
N ASN A 104 -26.85 14.49 -7.11
CA ASN A 104 -28.29 14.67 -7.03
C ASN A 104 -28.78 14.53 -5.58
N THR A 105 -28.48 15.55 -4.76
CA THR A 105 -29.03 15.69 -3.42
C THR A 105 -30.34 16.48 -3.50
N ASN A 106 -31.46 15.79 -3.74
CA ASN A 106 -32.81 16.32 -3.48
C ASN A 106 -33.58 15.33 -2.62
#